data_AF-A0A9N8V2M8-F1
#
_entry.id   AF-A0A9N8V2M8-F1
#
_cell.length_a   1.000
_cell.length_b   1.000
_cell.length_c   1.000
_cell.angle_alpha   90.00
_cell.angle_beta   90.00
_cell.angle_gamma   90.00
#
_symmetry.space_group_name_H-M   'P 1'
#
loop_
_entity.id
_entity.type
_entity.pdbx_description
1 polymer ?
#
loop_
_entity_poly.entity_id
_entity_poly.type
_entity_poly.pdbx_seq_one_letter_code
_entity_poly.pdbx_strand_id
1 'polypeptide(L)'
;MNFVNVEISEAGLKVSYSDGDPKHHPSIEIVVDSSGTKSHYRLVGRKEQKFDVYSTKLGDALGKALEKSGLLVPKALLLELPKGYELFENNKEYVNKPTRKDTYLFGNGSKYRSPAEFEEHLLWLASDKEMPCSCKYCPKDSYRNNAQSRRSVDTRSPSKFNQTIQKQNTSSIKRLTAAQKGKSKATSVNAKDENLSLRIDNKSRREDIIWADIKYVLHSSQRDSLFSEEGGDLIKYWPAIIREKSKAMHNFIDPIGNNSNNSSVFYTLQPLMLAGTKRLQQNAIIPWLAYSTKNVTRAIESKLRKEDNEHLLKTNEIRLLQQMESYPHYKAIFLGTELLKEDDYIRLTRPSRDSSTERLPIFKINTIFLNSQKKIQMSGDLFPRSPPSSKNDGECFMLKKLNKDKFEYTIDLSEIAGRYYKLHPNINQNMSCTIPVSYIDRMSIISETTKLYIHEATNTNIQNIQNIQTPRKQMAKRSRPLPPLRTKKHKIDHLTKETSIDISTSQSSQSSKSTNIKKVDMTRAKIVSPRIPFLDESDDNSD
;
A
#
# COMPACT_ATOMS: atom_id res chain seq x y z
N MET A 1 -9.16 8.84 -4.66
CA MET A 1 -10.43 8.42 -4.05
C MET A 1 -10.17 7.09 -3.39
N ASN A 2 -10.64 6.88 -2.16
CA ASN A 2 -10.63 5.57 -1.53
C ASN A 2 -11.99 4.91 -1.80
N PHE A 3 -12.00 3.71 -2.36
CA PHE A 3 -13.22 3.03 -2.77
C PHE A 3 -13.70 2.10 -1.66
N VAL A 4 -14.72 2.53 -0.91
CA VAL A 4 -15.25 1.81 0.26
C VAL A 4 -16.66 1.25 0.02
N ASN A 5 -17.34 1.70 -1.03
CA ASN A 5 -18.72 1.31 -1.34
C ASN A 5 -18.79 0.39 -2.57
N VAL A 6 -17.80 -0.48 -2.74
CA VAL A 6 -17.73 -1.41 -3.89
C VAL A 6 -17.47 -2.83 -3.39
N GLU A 7 -18.31 -3.75 -3.83
CA GLU A 7 -18.12 -5.19 -3.71
C GLU A 7 -17.49 -5.71 -5.01
N ILE A 8 -16.35 -6.39 -4.88
CA ILE A 8 -15.62 -7.01 -5.99
C ILE A 8 -15.84 -8.51 -5.92
N SER A 9 -16.27 -9.11 -7.02
CA SER A 9 -16.50 -10.56 -7.14
C SER A 9 -16.00 -11.07 -8.49
N GLU A 10 -15.90 -12.39 -8.63
CA GLU A 10 -15.61 -13.05 -9.92
C GLU A 10 -16.65 -12.72 -11.01
N ALA A 11 -17.89 -12.45 -10.59
CA ALA A 11 -18.98 -12.14 -11.52
C ALA A 11 -18.90 -10.70 -12.07
N GLY A 12 -18.33 -9.77 -11.29
CA GLY A 12 -18.26 -8.36 -11.59
C GLY A 12 -18.22 -7.46 -10.35
N LEU A 13 -18.58 -6.20 -10.55
CA LEU A 13 -18.54 -5.11 -9.59
C LEU A 13 -19.96 -4.71 -9.16
N LYS A 14 -20.16 -4.42 -7.88
CA LYS A 14 -21.42 -3.88 -7.35
C LYS A 14 -21.16 -2.69 -6.43
N VAL A 15 -21.88 -1.59 -6.64
CA VAL A 15 -21.79 -0.39 -5.80
C VAL A 15 -22.88 -0.44 -4.73
N SER A 16 -22.48 -0.45 -3.46
CA SER A 16 -23.39 -0.64 -2.32
C SER A 16 -24.12 0.64 -1.89
N TYR A 17 -23.51 1.80 -2.13
CA TYR A 17 -24.11 3.10 -1.86
C TYR A 17 -24.81 3.70 -3.09
N SER A 18 -25.90 4.43 -2.88
CA SER A 18 -26.58 5.19 -3.93
C SER A 18 -27.27 6.45 -3.38
N ASP A 19 -27.31 7.51 -4.18
CA ASP A 19 -28.15 8.71 -4.01
C ASP A 19 -29.37 8.72 -4.96
N GLY A 20 -29.62 7.60 -5.65
CA GLY A 20 -30.76 7.45 -6.55
C GLY A 20 -32.10 7.34 -5.82
N ASP A 21 -33.08 8.11 -6.28
CA ASP A 21 -34.48 8.08 -5.83
C ASP A 21 -35.41 7.89 -7.04
N PRO A 22 -36.23 6.82 -7.06
CA PRO A 22 -37.21 6.57 -8.12
C PRO A 22 -38.18 7.73 -8.39
N LYS A 23 -38.40 8.65 -7.45
CA LYS A 23 -39.22 9.85 -7.68
C LYS A 23 -38.67 10.77 -8.78
N HIS A 24 -37.39 10.66 -9.09
CA HIS A 24 -36.76 11.41 -10.18
C HIS A 24 -36.81 10.71 -11.53
N HIS A 25 -37.45 9.54 -11.62
CA HIS A 25 -37.66 8.86 -12.90
C HIS A 25 -38.66 9.65 -13.76
N PRO A 26 -38.50 9.66 -15.09
CA PRO A 26 -39.43 10.33 -15.97
C PRO A 26 -40.79 9.61 -15.98
N SER A 27 -41.87 10.35 -16.26
CA SER A 27 -43.15 9.73 -16.58
C SER A 27 -43.04 8.93 -17.89
N ILE A 28 -43.69 7.76 -17.91
CA ILE A 28 -43.80 6.89 -19.09
C ILE A 28 -44.99 7.24 -19.99
N GLU A 29 -45.80 8.23 -19.59
CA GLU A 29 -46.95 8.68 -20.37
C GLU A 29 -46.53 9.31 -21.70
N ILE A 30 -47.41 9.16 -22.70
CA ILE A 30 -47.19 9.73 -24.03
C ILE A 30 -47.58 11.20 -23.99
N VAL A 31 -46.61 12.08 -24.23
CA VAL A 31 -46.83 13.52 -24.39
C VAL A 31 -46.87 13.83 -25.88
N VAL A 32 -47.95 14.47 -26.32
CA VAL A 32 -48.10 14.96 -27.70
C VAL A 32 -47.90 16.47 -27.69
N ASP A 33 -46.95 16.96 -28.47
CA ASP A 33 -46.73 18.40 -28.60
C ASP A 33 -47.65 19.05 -29.65
N SER A 34 -47.60 20.38 -29.73
CA SER A 34 -48.40 21.15 -30.69
C SER A 34 -48.08 20.86 -32.17
N SER A 35 -46.96 20.20 -32.45
CA SER A 35 -46.57 19.75 -33.79
C SER A 35 -47.04 18.33 -34.12
N GLY A 36 -47.75 17.68 -33.19
CA GLY A 36 -48.17 16.28 -33.30
C GLY A 36 -47.04 15.28 -33.04
N THR A 37 -45.87 15.73 -32.57
CA THR A 37 -44.76 14.83 -32.21
C THR A 37 -45.12 14.14 -30.91
N LYS A 38 -45.06 12.80 -30.89
CA LYS A 38 -45.29 11.99 -29.69
C LYS A 38 -43.95 11.68 -29.03
N SER A 39 -43.81 12.00 -27.74
CA SER A 39 -42.62 11.67 -26.94
C SER A 39 -43.04 10.88 -25.72
N HIS A 40 -42.42 9.72 -25.50
CA HIS A 40 -42.64 8.93 -24.30
C HIS A 40 -41.33 8.27 -23.86
N TYR A 41 -41.22 7.99 -22.56
CA TYR A 41 -40.13 7.21 -22.00
C TYR A 41 -40.55 5.75 -21.83
N ARG A 42 -39.63 4.83 -22.14
CA ARG A 42 -39.77 3.40 -21.87
C ARG A 42 -38.60 2.93 -21.02
N LEU A 43 -38.87 2.12 -20.00
CA LEU A 43 -37.82 1.48 -19.21
C LEU A 43 -37.02 0.50 -20.09
N VAL A 44 -35.70 0.57 -20.01
CA VAL A 44 -34.78 -0.37 -20.68
C VAL A 44 -34.55 -1.56 -19.75
N GLY A 45 -34.95 -2.75 -20.18
CA GLY A 45 -34.80 -3.96 -19.39
C GLY A 45 -33.34 -4.41 -19.22
N ARG A 46 -33.04 -5.10 -18.12
CA ARG A 46 -31.70 -5.63 -17.80
C ARG A 46 -31.13 -6.60 -18.84
N LYS A 47 -31.97 -7.18 -19.70
CA LYS A 47 -31.56 -8.12 -20.77
C LYS A 47 -31.41 -7.45 -22.14
N GLU A 48 -31.62 -6.14 -22.23
CA GLU A 48 -31.45 -5.41 -23.48
C GLU A 48 -29.98 -5.02 -23.68
N GLN A 49 -29.50 -5.11 -24.92
CA GLN A 49 -28.11 -4.76 -25.29
C GLN A 49 -27.68 -3.37 -24.79
N LYS A 50 -28.63 -2.42 -24.70
CA LYS A 50 -28.37 -1.07 -24.18
C LYS A 50 -27.94 -1.08 -22.71
N PHE A 51 -28.55 -1.94 -21.90
CA PHE A 51 -28.15 -2.12 -20.50
C PHE A 51 -26.74 -2.70 -20.43
N ASP A 52 -26.44 -3.73 -21.23
CA ASP A 52 -25.11 -4.35 -21.31
C ASP A 52 -24.01 -3.36 -21.70
N VAL A 53 -24.30 -2.45 -22.63
CA VAL A 53 -23.36 -1.39 -23.03
C VAL A 53 -23.09 -0.41 -21.89
N TYR A 54 -24.12 -0.04 -21.12
CA TYR A 54 -23.95 0.84 -19.96
C TYR A 54 -23.18 0.13 -18.84
N SER A 55 -23.57 -1.09 -18.48
CA SER A 55 -22.93 -1.86 -17.41
C SER A 55 -21.46 -2.16 -17.71
N THR A 56 -21.13 -2.50 -18.96
CA THR A 56 -19.75 -2.76 -19.40
C THR A 56 -18.92 -1.49 -19.33
N LYS A 57 -19.38 -0.38 -19.92
CA LYS A 57 -18.60 0.87 -19.94
C LYS A 57 -18.38 1.46 -18.54
N LEU A 58 -19.41 1.42 -17.69
CA LEU A 58 -19.31 1.88 -16.31
C LEU A 58 -18.43 0.93 -15.47
N GLY A 59 -18.55 -0.39 -15.70
CA GLY A 59 -17.70 -1.40 -15.09
C GLY A 59 -16.22 -1.21 -15.44
N ASP A 60 -15.90 -0.97 -16.72
CA ASP A 60 -14.54 -0.70 -17.20
C ASP A 60 -13.94 0.54 -16.53
N ALA A 61 -14.71 1.63 -16.43
CA ALA A 61 -14.24 2.86 -15.80
C ALA A 61 -13.96 2.66 -14.30
N LEU A 62 -14.88 2.03 -13.58
CA LEU A 62 -14.71 1.72 -12.16
C LEU A 62 -13.57 0.73 -11.94
N GLY A 63 -13.46 -0.31 -12.77
CA GLY A 63 -12.39 -1.30 -12.74
C GLY A 63 -11.00 -0.66 -12.85
N LYS A 64 -10.80 0.18 -13.86
CA LYS A 64 -9.54 0.95 -14.03
C LYS A 64 -9.21 1.82 -12.82
N ALA A 65 -10.21 2.43 -12.20
CA ALA A 65 -10.01 3.26 -11.02
C ALA A 65 -9.61 2.43 -9.78
N LEU A 66 -10.20 1.25 -9.61
CA LEU A 66 -9.88 0.28 -8.56
C LEU A 66 -8.47 -0.30 -8.75
N GLU A 67 -8.12 -0.71 -9.97
CA GLU A 67 -6.78 -1.22 -10.33
C GLU A 67 -5.70 -0.17 -10.06
N LYS A 68 -5.95 1.10 -10.44
CA LYS A 68 -5.06 2.23 -10.13
C LYS A 68 -4.89 2.45 -8.63
N SER A 69 -5.86 2.01 -7.82
CA SER A 69 -5.81 2.04 -6.36
C SER A 69 -5.16 0.78 -5.75
N GLY A 70 -4.67 -0.13 -6.59
CA GLY A 70 -3.99 -1.35 -6.19
C GLY A 70 -4.92 -2.49 -5.79
N LEU A 71 -6.18 -2.46 -6.20
CA LEU A 71 -7.14 -3.54 -6.01
C LEU A 71 -7.19 -4.44 -7.25
N LEU A 72 -7.23 -5.76 -7.05
CA LEU A 72 -7.41 -6.71 -8.14
C LEU A 72 -8.88 -6.71 -8.57
N VAL A 73 -9.14 -6.58 -9.88
CA VAL A 73 -10.48 -6.62 -10.46
C VAL A 73 -10.56 -7.82 -11.40
N PRO A 74 -11.15 -8.95 -10.97
CA PRO A 74 -11.27 -10.14 -11.82
C PRO A 74 -12.05 -9.87 -13.10
N LYS A 75 -13.12 -9.07 -12.98
CA LYS A 75 -14.01 -8.72 -14.10
C LYS A 75 -14.56 -7.30 -13.96
N ALA A 76 -14.22 -6.43 -14.90
CA ALA A 76 -14.63 -5.03 -14.93
C ALA A 76 -16.04 -4.84 -15.52
N LEU A 77 -17.04 -5.51 -14.94
CA LEU A 77 -18.45 -5.42 -15.38
C LEU A 77 -19.32 -4.99 -14.21
N LEU A 78 -20.14 -3.95 -14.38
CA LEU A 78 -21.08 -3.55 -13.34
C LEU A 78 -22.29 -4.51 -13.34
N LEU A 79 -22.49 -5.28 -12.25
CA LEU A 79 -23.56 -6.28 -12.16
C LEU A 79 -24.96 -5.64 -12.19
N GLU A 80 -25.08 -4.48 -11.55
CA GLU A 80 -26.33 -3.74 -11.39
C GLU A 80 -26.04 -2.24 -11.40
N LEU A 81 -26.94 -1.42 -11.95
CA LEU A 81 -26.87 0.02 -11.72
C LEU A 81 -27.07 0.31 -10.22
N PRO A 82 -26.49 1.39 -9.67
CA PRO A 82 -26.69 1.77 -8.27
C PRO A 82 -28.17 1.88 -7.92
N LYS A 83 -28.56 1.51 -6.70
CA LYS A 83 -29.97 1.46 -6.29
C LYS A 83 -30.72 2.75 -6.61
N GLY A 84 -31.89 2.66 -7.25
CA GLY A 84 -32.69 3.83 -7.63
C GLY A 84 -32.26 4.50 -8.94
N TYR A 85 -31.17 4.06 -9.57
CA TYR A 85 -30.84 4.44 -10.94
C TYR A 85 -31.43 3.46 -11.95
N GLU A 86 -32.06 3.98 -12.99
CA GLU A 86 -32.68 3.18 -14.06
C GLU A 86 -32.45 3.82 -15.44
N LEU A 87 -32.35 2.97 -16.47
CA LEU A 87 -32.20 3.39 -17.86
C LEU A 87 -33.55 3.53 -18.54
N PHE A 88 -33.75 4.66 -19.20
CA PHE A 88 -34.94 4.94 -19.99
C PHE A 88 -34.58 5.30 -21.42
N GLU A 89 -35.39 4.82 -22.35
CA GLU A 89 -35.36 5.18 -23.77
C GLU A 89 -36.46 6.21 -24.04
N ASN A 90 -36.09 7.41 -24.48
CA ASN A 90 -37.03 8.40 -24.99
C ASN A 90 -37.28 8.12 -26.48
N ASN A 91 -38.49 7.69 -26.79
CA ASN A 91 -38.97 7.49 -28.15
C ASN A 91 -39.67 8.76 -28.61
N LYS A 92 -39.12 9.39 -29.66
CA LYS A 92 -39.72 10.56 -30.31
C LYS A 92 -40.19 10.20 -31.71
N GLU A 93 -41.51 10.16 -31.88
CA GLU A 93 -42.18 9.90 -33.15
C GLU A 93 -42.60 11.22 -33.77
N TYR A 94 -41.97 11.56 -34.90
CA TYR A 94 -42.26 12.77 -35.64
C TYR A 94 -43.21 12.45 -36.80
N VAL A 95 -44.03 13.42 -37.19
CA VAL A 95 -44.85 13.31 -38.41
C VAL A 95 -43.92 13.18 -39.62
N ASN A 96 -44.03 12.07 -40.36
CA ASN A 96 -43.27 11.79 -41.57
C ASN A 96 -41.74 11.71 -41.42
N LYS A 97 -41.20 11.47 -40.21
CA LYS A 97 -39.76 11.20 -40.01
C LYS A 97 -39.56 9.95 -39.14
N PRO A 98 -38.44 9.24 -39.31
CA PRO A 98 -38.15 8.05 -38.51
C PRO A 98 -38.11 8.38 -37.01
N THR A 99 -38.60 7.44 -36.20
CA THR A 99 -38.59 7.54 -34.74
C THR A 99 -37.17 7.66 -34.22
N ARG A 100 -36.88 8.72 -33.46
CA ARG A 100 -35.59 8.89 -32.78
C ARG A 100 -35.67 8.23 -31.41
N LYS A 101 -34.65 7.42 -31.06
CA LYS A 101 -34.55 6.73 -29.78
C LYS A 101 -33.30 7.17 -29.03
N ASP A 102 -33.47 7.95 -27.97
CA ASP A 102 -32.37 8.43 -27.13
C ASP A 102 -32.37 7.69 -25.79
N THR A 103 -31.22 7.26 -25.28
CA THR A 103 -31.14 6.52 -24.01
C THR A 103 -30.55 7.40 -22.92
N TYR A 104 -31.19 7.41 -21.75
CA TYR A 104 -30.82 8.25 -20.61
C TYR A 104 -30.83 7.43 -19.32
N LEU A 105 -29.91 7.77 -18.41
CA LEU A 105 -29.90 7.24 -17.05
C LEU A 105 -30.46 8.31 -16.09
N PHE A 106 -31.39 7.90 -15.22
CA PHE A 106 -32.04 8.75 -14.21
C PHE A 106 -31.86 8.16 -12.82
N GLY A 107 -31.77 9.01 -11.79
CA GLY A 107 -31.75 8.58 -10.39
C GLY A 107 -31.74 9.71 -9.36
N ASN A 108 -30.86 10.69 -9.50
CA ASN A 108 -30.67 11.78 -8.51
C ASN A 108 -31.19 13.14 -9.00
N GLY A 109 -32.29 13.16 -9.75
CA GLY A 109 -32.83 14.37 -10.38
C GLY A 109 -32.10 14.80 -11.67
N SER A 110 -30.95 14.19 -11.95
CA SER A 110 -30.16 14.47 -13.15
C SER A 110 -30.47 13.49 -14.28
N LYS A 111 -30.29 13.96 -15.53
CA LYS A 111 -30.48 13.18 -16.76
C LYS A 111 -29.14 12.99 -17.47
N TYR A 112 -28.51 11.85 -17.26
CA TYR A 112 -27.24 11.50 -17.89
C TYR A 112 -27.51 10.90 -19.28
N ARG A 113 -26.86 11.43 -20.32
CA ARG A 113 -27.10 11.04 -21.73
C ARG A 113 -26.21 9.91 -22.23
N SER A 114 -25.17 9.58 -21.46
CA SER A 114 -24.22 8.53 -21.80
C SER A 114 -23.55 7.98 -20.55
N PRO A 115 -22.93 6.79 -20.62
CA PRO A 115 -22.13 6.25 -19.52
C PRO A 115 -21.02 7.22 -19.07
N ALA A 116 -20.35 7.89 -20.02
CA ALA A 116 -19.26 8.82 -19.73
C ALA A 116 -19.70 10.04 -18.91
N GLU A 117 -20.94 10.51 -19.09
CA GLU A 117 -21.48 11.59 -18.26
C GLU A 117 -21.75 11.17 -16.82
N PHE A 118 -22.03 9.87 -16.59
CA PHE A 118 -22.31 9.31 -15.27
C PHE A 118 -21.05 8.80 -14.55
N GLU A 119 -19.98 8.52 -15.28
CA GLU A 119 -18.73 7.93 -14.78
C GLU A 119 -18.19 8.64 -13.53
N GLU A 120 -18.03 9.96 -13.57
CA GLU A 120 -17.52 10.72 -12.42
C GLU A 120 -18.42 10.61 -11.19
N HIS A 121 -19.73 10.55 -11.40
CA HIS A 121 -20.70 10.38 -10.31
C HIS A 121 -20.64 8.96 -9.74
N LEU A 122 -20.52 7.94 -10.60
CA LEU A 122 -20.35 6.55 -10.18
C LEU A 122 -19.09 6.36 -9.34
N LEU A 123 -17.95 6.94 -9.76
CA LEU A 123 -16.71 6.89 -9.00
C LEU A 123 -16.84 7.56 -7.63
N TRP A 124 -17.59 8.67 -7.57
CA TRP A 124 -17.93 9.33 -6.31
C TRP A 124 -18.82 8.46 -5.41
N LEU A 125 -19.86 7.82 -5.95
CA LEU A 125 -20.72 6.89 -5.20
C LEU A 125 -19.93 5.70 -4.62
N ALA A 126 -19.00 5.17 -5.40
CA ALA A 126 -18.10 4.09 -5.02
C ALA A 126 -17.07 4.50 -3.95
N SER A 127 -16.80 5.80 -3.79
CA SER A 127 -15.80 6.33 -2.87
C SER A 127 -16.31 6.55 -1.44
N ASP A 128 -15.40 6.90 -0.53
CA ASP A 128 -15.70 7.39 0.82
C ASP A 128 -16.36 8.78 0.87
N LYS A 129 -16.45 9.46 -0.27
CA LYS A 129 -17.05 10.80 -0.45
C LYS A 129 -16.38 11.90 0.35
N GLU A 130 -15.12 11.71 0.75
CA GLU A 130 -14.34 12.81 1.36
C GLU A 130 -14.17 13.98 0.37
N MET A 131 -14.06 13.65 -0.91
CA MET A 131 -13.99 14.63 -1.99
C MET A 131 -15.38 14.92 -2.58
N PRO A 132 -15.69 16.18 -2.93
CA PRO A 132 -16.91 16.53 -3.65
C PRO A 132 -17.00 15.79 -4.99
N CYS A 133 -18.23 15.48 -5.41
CA CYS A 133 -18.48 14.93 -6.74
C CYS A 133 -18.05 15.96 -7.81
N SER A 134 -17.25 15.53 -8.78
CA SER A 134 -16.78 16.39 -9.88
C SER A 134 -17.76 16.42 -11.06
N CYS A 135 -18.77 15.54 -11.07
CA CYS A 135 -19.64 15.37 -12.21
C CYS A 135 -20.35 16.67 -12.59
N LYS A 136 -20.66 16.82 -13.88
CA LYS A 136 -21.27 18.04 -14.43
C LYS A 136 -22.60 18.43 -13.77
N TYR A 137 -23.31 17.48 -13.19
CA TYR A 137 -24.66 17.67 -12.66
C TYR A 137 -24.69 17.97 -11.16
N CYS A 138 -23.62 17.65 -10.42
CA CYS A 138 -23.53 18.01 -9.01
C CYS A 138 -23.14 19.51 -8.87
N PRO A 139 -23.76 20.25 -7.94
CA PRO A 139 -23.41 21.65 -7.71
C PRO A 139 -21.98 21.76 -7.18
N LYS A 140 -21.14 22.54 -7.86
CA LYS A 140 -19.72 22.76 -7.49
C LYS A 140 -19.55 23.76 -6.32
N ASP A 141 -20.60 24.50 -5.99
CA ASP A 141 -20.53 25.66 -5.11
C ASP A 141 -20.86 25.38 -3.62
N SER A 142 -21.33 24.18 -3.27
CA SER A 142 -21.76 23.86 -1.90
C SER A 142 -20.63 23.74 -0.87
N TYR A 143 -19.36 23.77 -1.30
CA TYR A 143 -18.19 23.72 -0.41
C TYR A 143 -17.56 25.08 -0.10
N ARG A 144 -17.90 26.16 -0.82
CA ARG A 144 -17.38 27.51 -0.50
C ARG A 144 -18.08 28.19 0.68
N ASN A 145 -19.31 27.79 1.00
CA ASN A 145 -20.14 28.52 1.98
C ASN A 145 -20.45 27.78 3.29
N ASN A 146 -20.01 26.52 3.47
CA ASN A 146 -20.39 25.71 4.63
C ASN A 146 -19.40 25.71 5.81
N ALA A 147 -18.37 26.56 5.80
CA ALA A 147 -17.50 26.79 6.96
C ALA A 147 -17.93 27.99 7.84
N GLN A 148 -18.98 28.75 7.47
CA GLN A 148 -19.41 29.94 8.23
C GLN A 148 -20.89 30.01 8.60
N SER A 149 -21.73 29.03 8.23
CA SER A 149 -23.17 29.08 8.55
C SER A 149 -23.56 28.17 9.73
N ARG A 150 -23.04 28.49 10.91
CA ARG A 150 -23.74 28.31 12.19
C ARG A 150 -23.54 29.56 13.04
N ARG A 151 -24.10 30.68 12.60
CA ARG A 151 -24.50 31.81 13.45
C ARG A 151 -25.48 32.70 12.68
N SER A 152 -26.66 32.83 13.28
CA SER A 152 -27.55 33.98 13.24
C SER A 152 -28.42 34.22 11.99
N VAL A 153 -29.71 33.99 12.26
CA VAL A 153 -30.92 34.67 11.78
C VAL A 153 -30.68 36.15 11.43
N ASP A 154 -31.09 36.54 10.22
CA ASP A 154 -32.09 37.56 9.88
C ASP A 154 -31.77 38.52 8.71
N THR A 155 -32.83 38.77 7.94
CA THR A 155 -33.12 39.91 7.05
C THR A 155 -32.53 40.02 5.63
N ARG A 156 -33.46 39.87 4.68
CA ARG A 156 -33.78 40.73 3.51
C ARG A 156 -32.79 40.80 2.32
N SER A 157 -33.24 40.21 1.21
CA SER A 157 -33.00 40.59 -0.20
C SER A 157 -33.19 42.12 -0.44
N PRO A 158 -32.64 42.76 -1.50
CA PRO A 158 -32.73 42.29 -2.89
C PRO A 158 -31.66 42.67 -3.94
N SER A 159 -31.80 42.03 -5.10
CA SER A 159 -31.61 42.54 -6.48
C SER A 159 -30.26 42.40 -7.21
N LYS A 160 -30.34 41.59 -8.27
CA LYS A 160 -29.78 41.72 -9.64
C LYS A 160 -28.76 42.85 -9.90
N PHE A 161 -27.63 42.51 -10.51
CA PHE A 161 -27.18 43.18 -11.73
C PHE A 161 -26.18 42.34 -12.56
N ASN A 162 -26.36 42.41 -13.87
CA ASN A 162 -25.51 41.84 -14.91
C ASN A 162 -24.14 42.51 -14.94
N GLN A 163 -23.07 41.76 -15.26
CA GLN A 163 -21.96 42.31 -16.05
C GLN A 163 -21.17 41.21 -16.77
N THR A 164 -21.56 41.05 -18.04
CA THR A 164 -20.67 40.88 -19.20
C THR A 164 -19.42 41.75 -19.06
N ILE A 165 -18.22 41.24 -19.37
CA ILE A 165 -17.20 41.88 -20.24
C ILE A 165 -15.91 41.03 -20.31
N GLN A 166 -15.66 40.60 -21.56
CA GLN A 166 -14.40 40.61 -22.30
C GLN A 166 -13.17 39.83 -21.83
N LYS A 167 -12.94 38.75 -22.57
CA LYS A 167 -11.64 38.29 -23.06
C LYS A 167 -10.79 39.47 -23.56
N GLN A 168 -9.55 39.57 -23.08
CA GLN A 168 -8.47 40.08 -23.90
C GLN A 168 -7.24 39.18 -23.77
N ASN A 169 -6.78 38.73 -24.93
CA ASN A 169 -5.50 38.14 -25.19
C ASN A 169 -4.43 39.23 -25.10
N THR A 170 -3.30 38.96 -24.45
CA THR A 170 -2.02 39.53 -24.89
C THR A 170 -0.90 38.52 -24.68
N SER A 171 -0.44 38.05 -25.83
CA SER A 171 0.78 37.32 -26.07
C SER A 171 2.04 38.17 -25.83
N SER A 172 3.13 37.47 -25.49
CA SER A 172 4.52 37.78 -25.86
C SER A 172 5.18 39.00 -25.25
N ILE A 173 6.30 38.79 -24.55
CA ILE A 173 7.62 39.37 -24.88
C ILE A 173 8.71 38.52 -24.21
N LYS A 174 9.56 37.94 -25.06
CA LYS A 174 10.88 37.43 -24.72
C LYS A 174 11.82 38.62 -24.53
N ARG A 175 12.68 38.60 -23.51
CA ARG A 175 13.98 39.28 -23.59
C ARG A 175 15.04 38.53 -22.80
N LEU A 176 16.02 38.04 -23.55
CA LEU A 176 17.36 37.67 -23.12
C LEU A 176 18.10 38.93 -22.66
N THR A 177 19.01 38.81 -21.67
CA THR A 177 20.44 39.17 -21.81
C THR A 177 21.24 38.94 -20.53
N ALA A 178 22.43 38.33 -20.75
CA ALA A 178 23.76 38.68 -20.23
C ALA A 178 24.12 38.48 -18.74
N ALA A 179 24.92 37.41 -18.53
CA ALA A 179 26.28 37.43 -18.01
C ALA A 179 26.67 38.48 -16.94
N GLN A 180 26.92 38.01 -15.72
CA GLN A 180 27.97 38.60 -14.87
C GLN A 180 28.86 37.53 -14.22
N LYS A 181 30.12 37.94 -14.15
CA LYS A 181 31.35 37.18 -14.02
C LYS A 181 31.91 37.42 -12.62
N GLY A 182 32.30 36.34 -11.95
CA GLY A 182 33.42 36.26 -11.01
C GLY A 182 33.35 37.04 -9.69
N LYS A 183 33.50 36.32 -8.58
CA LYS A 183 34.60 36.54 -7.61
C LYS A 183 34.56 35.47 -6.52
N SER A 184 35.57 34.60 -6.56
CA SER A 184 35.98 33.69 -5.51
C SER A 184 36.47 34.48 -4.31
N LYS A 185 35.90 34.19 -3.13
CA LYS A 185 36.41 34.67 -1.84
C LYS A 185 36.64 33.46 -0.94
N ALA A 186 37.92 33.16 -0.71
CA ALA A 186 38.38 32.20 0.27
C ALA A 186 37.86 32.61 1.65
N THR A 187 37.24 31.66 2.36
CA THR A 187 36.78 31.85 3.74
C THR A 187 37.62 30.96 4.64
N SER A 188 38.26 31.62 5.61
CA SER A 188 39.11 31.06 6.64
C SER A 188 38.41 30.01 7.48
N VAL A 189 39.14 28.92 7.73
CA VAL A 189 38.81 27.87 8.69
C VAL A 189 38.74 28.47 10.09
N ASN A 190 37.52 28.57 10.63
CA ASN A 190 37.29 28.74 12.05
C ASN A 190 36.69 27.43 12.56
N ALA A 191 37.49 26.68 13.33
CA ALA A 191 37.03 25.54 14.11
C ALA A 191 36.12 26.07 15.23
N LYS A 192 34.85 26.27 14.91
CA LYS A 192 33.77 26.45 15.88
C LYS A 192 33.22 25.07 16.20
N ASP A 193 33.10 24.79 17.50
CA ASP A 193 32.42 23.62 18.06
C ASP A 193 31.28 23.14 17.15
N GLU A 194 31.54 22.05 16.44
CA GLU A 194 30.55 21.36 15.63
C GLU A 194 29.58 20.63 16.57
N ASN A 195 28.67 21.39 17.16
CA ASN A 195 27.34 20.89 17.51
C ASN A 195 26.60 20.60 16.20
N LEU A 196 27.10 19.61 15.45
CA LEU A 196 26.41 19.10 14.28
C LEU A 196 25.10 18.52 14.79
N SER A 197 23.99 19.20 14.49
CA SER A 197 22.67 18.60 14.64
C SER A 197 22.62 17.39 13.72
N LEU A 198 22.99 16.21 14.23
CA LEU A 198 23.10 15.00 13.44
C LEU A 198 21.76 14.76 12.74
N ARG A 199 21.80 14.71 11.40
CA ARG A 199 20.63 14.39 10.59
C ARG A 199 20.37 12.89 10.66
N ILE A 200 19.88 12.43 11.80
CA ILE A 200 19.43 11.05 11.98
C ILE A 200 18.16 10.88 11.12
N ASP A 201 18.27 10.11 10.03
CA ASP A 201 17.10 9.79 9.20
C ASP A 201 16.24 8.71 9.89
N ASN A 202 15.25 9.17 10.64
CA ASN A 202 14.33 8.30 11.39
C ASN A 202 13.28 7.59 10.52
N LYS A 203 13.36 7.76 9.19
CA LYS A 203 12.31 7.30 8.30
C LYS A 203 12.44 5.79 8.09
N SER A 204 11.30 5.13 8.11
CA SER A 204 11.21 3.73 7.69
C SER A 204 11.57 3.61 6.21
N ARG A 205 12.09 2.45 5.82
CA ARG A 205 12.69 2.18 4.51
C ARG A 205 11.89 1.13 3.78
N ARG A 206 12.08 1.08 2.46
CA ARG A 206 11.59 -0.04 1.65
C ARG A 206 12.08 -1.35 2.27
N GLU A 207 11.17 -2.31 2.34
CA GLU A 207 11.32 -3.66 2.90
C GLU A 207 11.47 -3.76 4.44
N ASP A 208 11.41 -2.65 5.17
CA ASP A 208 11.16 -2.71 6.62
C ASP A 208 9.77 -3.31 6.87
N ILE A 209 9.65 -4.18 7.88
CA ILE A 209 8.36 -4.61 8.43
C ILE A 209 8.04 -3.70 9.60
N ILE A 210 6.84 -3.13 9.60
CA ILE A 210 6.38 -2.10 10.56
C ILE A 210 4.97 -2.42 11.05
N TRP A 211 4.54 -1.69 12.08
CA TRP A 211 3.15 -1.66 12.53
C TRP A 211 2.42 -0.49 11.87
N ALA A 212 1.30 -0.74 11.21
CA ALA A 212 0.55 0.24 10.44
C ALA A 212 -0.86 0.44 11.02
N ASP A 213 -1.28 1.69 11.22
CA ASP A 213 -2.65 2.03 11.63
C ASP A 213 -3.59 1.83 10.43
N ILE A 214 -4.06 0.58 10.27
CA ILE A 214 -4.95 0.18 9.19
C ILE A 214 -6.28 -0.15 9.84
N LYS A 215 -7.27 0.72 9.61
CA LYS A 215 -8.67 0.42 9.93
C LYS A 215 -9.12 -0.73 9.03
N TYR A 216 -9.14 -1.94 9.58
CA TYR A 216 -9.63 -3.14 8.92
C TYR A 216 -10.75 -3.74 9.76
N VAL A 217 -11.89 -4.00 9.13
CA VAL A 217 -13.00 -4.72 9.77
C VAL A 217 -12.83 -6.19 9.36
N LEU A 218 -12.48 -7.04 10.30
CA LEU A 218 -12.39 -8.48 10.06
C LEU A 218 -13.80 -9.03 9.77
N HIS A 219 -13.92 -9.90 8.76
CA HIS A 219 -15.15 -10.66 8.54
C HIS A 219 -15.41 -11.62 9.70
N SER A 220 -16.67 -12.02 9.93
CA SER A 220 -17.03 -12.94 11.03
C SER A 220 -16.19 -14.21 11.02
N SER A 221 -15.96 -14.84 9.86
CA SER A 221 -15.10 -16.03 9.76
C SER A 221 -13.64 -15.78 10.12
N GLN A 222 -13.10 -14.59 9.81
CA GLN A 222 -11.73 -14.21 10.19
C GLN A 222 -11.66 -13.84 11.67
N ARG A 223 -12.74 -13.28 12.21
CA ARG A 223 -12.87 -12.97 13.63
C ARG A 223 -12.94 -14.26 14.45
N ASP A 224 -13.72 -15.23 14.00
CA ASP A 224 -13.89 -16.51 14.69
C ASP A 224 -12.60 -17.35 14.67
N SER A 225 -11.79 -17.26 13.62
CA SER A 225 -10.48 -17.94 13.56
C SER A 225 -9.36 -17.22 14.32
N LEU A 226 -9.42 -15.90 14.44
CA LEU A 226 -8.40 -15.11 15.15
C LEU A 226 -8.73 -14.86 16.64
N PHE A 227 -9.99 -15.01 17.05
CA PHE A 227 -10.46 -14.63 18.38
C PHE A 227 -11.35 -15.71 19.00
N SER A 228 -10.76 -16.85 19.33
CA SER A 228 -11.38 -17.84 20.21
C SER A 228 -11.34 -17.45 21.70
N GLU A 229 -10.63 -16.37 22.08
CA GLU A 229 -10.55 -15.87 23.46
C GLU A 229 -10.92 -14.38 23.58
N GLU A 230 -11.59 -14.03 24.68
CA GLU A 230 -12.23 -12.72 24.94
C GLU A 230 -11.26 -11.53 24.78
N GLY A 231 -11.52 -10.64 23.80
CA GLY A 231 -10.79 -9.37 23.63
C GLY A 231 -10.69 -8.79 22.20
N GLY A 232 -11.35 -9.40 21.21
CA GLY A 232 -11.05 -9.24 19.78
C GLY A 232 -11.48 -7.97 19.04
N ASP A 233 -11.89 -6.88 19.69
CA ASP A 233 -12.58 -5.81 18.96
C ASP A 233 -11.73 -4.67 18.39
N LEU A 234 -10.43 -4.53 18.67
CA LEU A 234 -9.63 -3.49 18.01
C LEU A 234 -8.15 -3.87 17.85
N ILE A 235 -7.79 -4.51 16.72
CA ILE A 235 -6.40 -4.46 16.25
C ILE A 235 -6.14 -3.03 15.77
N LYS A 236 -5.49 -2.24 16.63
CA LYS A 236 -5.14 -0.85 16.31
C LYS A 236 -4.05 -0.74 15.25
N TYR A 237 -3.09 -1.67 15.26
CA TYR A 237 -1.99 -1.69 14.31
C TYR A 237 -1.82 -3.06 13.68
N TRP A 238 -1.70 -3.07 12.36
CA TRP A 238 -1.53 -4.26 11.55
C TRP A 238 -0.09 -4.39 11.06
N PRO A 239 0.52 -5.58 11.07
CA PRO A 239 1.88 -5.77 10.58
C PRO A 239 1.94 -5.58 9.05
N ALA A 240 2.87 -4.79 8.54
CA ALA A 240 2.97 -4.49 7.11
C ALA A 240 4.42 -4.31 6.64
N ILE A 241 4.70 -4.68 5.38
CA ILE A 241 5.99 -4.43 4.73
C ILE A 241 5.92 -3.17 3.87
N ILE A 242 6.94 -2.32 3.95
CA ILE A 242 7.03 -1.12 3.13
C ILE A 242 7.46 -1.49 1.70
N ARG A 243 6.64 -1.15 0.70
CA ARG A 243 6.96 -1.34 -0.72
C ARG A 243 7.54 -0.08 -1.35
N GLU A 244 6.98 1.07 -1.03
CA GLU A 244 7.37 2.34 -1.62
C GLU A 244 7.33 3.49 -0.60
N LYS A 245 8.16 4.49 -0.83
CA LYS A 245 8.19 5.75 -0.07
C LYS A 245 8.09 6.90 -1.05
N SER A 246 7.08 7.76 -0.88
CA SER A 246 6.88 8.96 -1.69
C SER A 246 6.89 10.21 -0.81
N LYS A 247 7.36 11.33 -1.36
CA LYS A 247 7.25 12.66 -0.73
C LYS A 247 6.16 13.42 -1.47
N ALA A 248 5.16 13.93 -0.76
CA ALA A 248 4.24 14.89 -1.31
C ALA A 248 4.74 16.29 -0.92
N MET A 249 4.92 17.16 -1.91
CA MET A 249 5.12 18.58 -1.66
C MET A 249 3.75 19.23 -1.47
N HIS A 250 3.44 19.64 -0.25
CA HIS A 250 2.33 20.56 -0.02
C HIS A 250 2.88 21.97 -0.11
N ASN A 251 2.48 22.71 -1.14
CA ASN A 251 2.68 24.14 -1.20
C ASN A 251 1.63 24.79 -0.27
N PHE A 252 1.85 24.68 1.04
CA PHE A 252 1.03 25.38 2.01
C PHE A 252 1.65 26.76 2.22
N ILE A 253 0.97 27.81 1.77
CA ILE A 253 1.32 29.18 2.10
C ILE A 253 0.71 29.41 3.49
N ASP A 254 1.53 29.39 4.54
CA ASP A 254 1.06 29.77 5.87
C ASP A 254 0.54 31.22 5.81
N PRO A 255 -0.53 31.57 6.56
CA PRO A 255 -1.07 32.93 6.61
C PRO A 255 -0.06 34.00 7.07
N ILE A 256 1.08 33.57 7.63
CA ILE A 256 2.14 34.41 8.21
C ILE A 256 3.31 34.57 7.20
N GLY A 257 3.26 33.96 6.01
CA GLY A 257 4.28 34.14 4.97
C GLY A 257 5.60 33.41 5.22
N ASN A 258 5.69 32.56 6.26
CA ASN A 258 6.84 31.70 6.49
C ASN A 258 6.72 30.42 5.63
N ASN A 259 7.55 30.33 4.58
CA ASN A 259 7.71 29.12 3.77
C ASN A 259 8.39 28.02 4.59
N SER A 260 7.65 27.31 5.45
CA SER A 260 8.12 26.04 5.98
C SER A 260 7.81 24.93 4.95
N ASN A 261 8.86 24.41 4.30
CA ASN A 261 8.74 23.30 3.36
C ASN A 261 8.45 22.00 4.13
N ASN A 262 7.24 21.86 4.65
CA ASN A 262 6.84 20.68 5.41
C ASN A 262 6.49 19.56 4.43
N SER A 263 7.50 18.81 3.98
CA SER A 263 7.29 17.67 3.08
C SER A 263 6.67 16.51 3.85
N SER A 264 5.41 16.19 3.57
CA SER A 264 4.76 14.99 4.11
C SER A 264 5.32 13.75 3.42
N VAL A 265 5.74 12.75 4.22
CA VAL A 265 6.22 11.47 3.71
C VAL A 265 5.08 10.46 3.78
N PHE A 266 4.83 9.79 2.66
CA PHE A 266 3.85 8.72 2.52
C PHE A 266 4.54 7.40 2.20
N TYR A 267 3.94 6.33 2.69
CA TYR A 267 4.40 4.96 2.53
C TYR A 267 3.32 4.13 1.85
N THR A 268 3.69 3.42 0.80
CA THR A 268 2.87 2.35 0.23
C THR A 268 3.29 1.05 0.89
N LEU A 269 2.36 0.41 1.58
CA LEU A 269 2.56 -0.75 2.43
C LEU A 269 1.80 -1.94 1.85
N GLN A 270 2.37 -3.13 1.98
CA GLN A 270 1.63 -4.39 1.82
C GLN A 270 1.37 -4.91 3.23
N PRO A 271 0.13 -4.88 3.75
CA PRO A 271 -0.18 -5.49 5.03
C PRO A 271 0.04 -7.01 4.91
N LEU A 272 0.65 -7.61 5.92
CA LEU A 272 0.86 -9.06 5.95
C LEU A 272 -0.49 -9.74 6.16
N MET A 273 -0.76 -10.84 5.47
CA MET A 273 -2.04 -11.58 5.58
C MET A 273 -3.29 -10.80 5.12
N LEU A 274 -3.16 -9.58 4.58
CA LEU A 274 -4.26 -8.89 3.92
C LEU A 274 -3.94 -8.67 2.44
N ALA A 275 -4.96 -8.74 1.61
CA ALA A 275 -4.83 -8.44 0.19
C ALA A 275 -4.69 -6.93 -0.07
N GLY A 276 -4.02 -6.59 -1.17
CA GLY A 276 -3.87 -5.22 -1.65
C GLY A 276 -2.84 -4.40 -0.89
N THR A 277 -2.63 -3.16 -1.33
CA THR A 277 -1.68 -2.23 -0.69
C THR A 277 -2.42 -1.10 0.01
N LYS A 278 -1.79 -0.51 1.03
CA LYS A 278 -2.30 0.65 1.76
C LYS A 278 -1.30 1.78 1.71
N ARG A 279 -1.79 2.99 1.44
CA ARG A 279 -0.94 4.20 1.45
C ARG A 279 -1.19 4.98 2.73
N LEU A 280 -0.19 5.09 3.58
CA LEU A 280 -0.27 5.76 4.89
C LEU A 280 0.77 6.87 5.03
N GLN A 281 0.50 7.83 5.93
CA GLN A 281 1.47 8.85 6.33
C GLN A 281 2.46 8.31 7.38
N GLN A 282 3.62 8.96 7.53
CA GLN A 282 4.66 8.57 8.50
C GLN A 282 4.16 8.45 9.96
N ASN A 283 3.18 9.26 10.38
CA ASN A 283 2.61 9.23 11.73
C ASN A 283 1.64 8.05 11.94
N ALA A 284 1.19 7.41 10.87
CA ALA A 284 0.31 6.24 10.90
C ALA A 284 1.10 4.91 10.83
N ILE A 285 2.42 4.97 10.92
CA ILE A 285 3.28 3.79 11.01
C ILE A 285 4.23 3.89 12.21
N ILE A 286 4.56 2.74 12.79
CA ILE A 286 5.42 2.62 13.97
C ILE A 286 6.47 1.54 13.69
N PRO A 287 7.75 1.75 14.05
CA PRO A 287 8.77 0.70 13.94
C PRO A 287 8.35 -0.58 14.65
N TRP A 288 8.74 -1.75 14.12
CA TRP A 288 8.37 -3.05 14.67
C TRP A 288 8.60 -3.15 16.19
N LEU A 289 9.79 -2.73 16.64
CA LEU A 289 10.20 -2.80 18.04
C LEU A 289 9.60 -1.71 18.93
N ALA A 290 8.94 -0.70 18.37
CA ALA A 290 8.32 0.38 19.15
C ALA A 290 6.92 0.03 19.67
N TYR A 291 6.25 -0.95 19.06
CA TYR A 291 4.98 -1.47 19.56
C TYR A 291 5.26 -2.74 20.36
N SER A 292 4.78 -2.80 21.61
CA SER A 292 4.94 -4.00 22.43
C SER A 292 3.74 -4.90 22.26
N THR A 293 3.95 -6.09 21.70
CA THR A 293 2.96 -7.17 21.73
C THR A 293 2.74 -7.70 23.14
N LYS A 294 3.54 -7.29 24.15
CA LYS A 294 3.45 -7.74 25.56
C LYS A 294 2.18 -7.29 26.31
N ASN A 295 1.24 -6.60 25.65
CA ASN A 295 -0.15 -6.47 26.14
C ASN A 295 -1.06 -7.62 25.67
N VAL A 296 -0.63 -8.43 24.70
CA VAL A 296 -1.32 -9.62 24.16
C VAL A 296 -0.59 -10.91 24.55
N THR A 297 0.74 -10.91 24.70
CA THR A 297 1.56 -12.14 24.79
C THR A 297 2.20 -12.39 26.17
N ARG A 298 1.66 -11.83 27.27
CA ARG A 298 2.29 -11.92 28.60
C ARG A 298 2.09 -13.28 29.32
N ALA A 299 1.37 -14.23 28.71
CA ALA A 299 1.08 -15.53 29.31
C ALA A 299 2.14 -16.62 29.05
N ILE A 300 3.07 -16.46 28.09
CA ILE A 300 3.82 -17.61 27.53
C ILE A 300 5.33 -17.61 27.84
N GLU A 301 5.98 -16.46 28.06
CA GLU A 301 7.45 -16.39 28.02
C GLU A 301 8.18 -16.40 29.39
N SER A 302 7.57 -16.89 30.48
CA SER A 302 8.21 -16.88 31.81
C SER A 302 9.05 -18.10 32.16
N LYS A 303 9.71 -18.75 31.19
CA LYS A 303 10.74 -19.76 31.47
C LYS A 303 11.88 -19.70 30.44
N LEU A 304 13.02 -19.13 30.85
CA LEU A 304 14.39 -19.67 30.71
C LEU A 304 15.46 -18.55 30.71
N ARG A 305 16.38 -18.69 31.68
CA ARG A 305 17.69 -18.04 31.89
C ARG A 305 18.60 -19.19 32.39
N LYS A 306 19.93 -19.28 32.21
CA LYS A 306 21.02 -18.29 32.05
C LYS A 306 22.37 -19.04 31.77
N GLU A 307 23.35 -18.29 31.23
CA GLU A 307 24.82 -18.32 31.51
C GLU A 307 25.69 -19.52 31.02
N ASP A 308 26.97 -19.42 30.61
CA ASP A 308 28.02 -18.37 30.62
C ASP A 308 29.19 -18.68 29.65
N ASN A 309 29.96 -17.64 29.28
CA ASN A 309 31.45 -17.53 29.28
C ASN A 309 32.10 -16.76 28.12
N GLU A 310 33.12 -15.99 28.52
CA GLU A 310 33.79 -14.87 27.87
C GLU A 310 35.33 -15.04 27.99
N HIS A 311 36.14 -14.51 27.07
CA HIS A 311 37.40 -13.84 27.43
C HIS A 311 38.03 -13.00 26.28
N LEU A 312 38.25 -11.72 26.60
CA LEU A 312 39.39 -10.79 26.36
C LEU A 312 40.13 -10.73 25.00
N LEU A 313 40.28 -9.49 24.47
CA LEU A 313 41.52 -8.97 23.88
C LEU A 313 41.47 -7.44 23.66
N LYS A 314 42.34 -6.69 24.34
CA LYS A 314 42.67 -5.28 24.08
C LYS A 314 44.16 -5.15 23.80
N THR A 315 44.57 -5.29 22.53
CA THR A 315 45.86 -4.77 21.99
C THR A 315 45.98 -4.88 20.46
N ASN A 316 45.04 -5.50 19.75
CA ASN A 316 45.16 -5.79 18.31
C ASN A 316 44.48 -4.79 17.35
N GLU A 317 43.83 -3.72 17.84
CA GLU A 317 42.93 -2.88 17.03
C GLU A 317 43.61 -2.17 15.84
N ILE A 318 44.88 -1.77 15.96
CA ILE A 318 45.56 -1.01 14.89
C ILE A 318 45.91 -1.89 13.69
N ARG A 319 46.20 -3.19 13.90
CA ARG A 319 46.43 -4.15 12.80
C ARG A 319 45.12 -4.62 12.16
N LEU A 320 44.02 -4.61 12.92
CA LEU A 320 42.72 -5.06 12.43
C LEU A 320 42.18 -4.17 11.31
N LEU A 321 42.35 -2.84 11.42
CA LEU A 321 41.88 -1.88 10.41
C LEU A 321 42.56 -2.05 9.05
N GLN A 322 43.86 -2.38 9.02
CA GLN A 322 44.58 -2.68 7.77
C GLN A 322 44.18 -4.04 7.18
N GLN A 323 43.89 -5.04 8.03
CA GLN A 323 43.42 -6.35 7.58
C GLN A 323 41.97 -6.32 7.07
N MET A 324 41.14 -5.41 7.59
CA MET A 324 39.74 -5.23 7.20
C MET A 324 39.56 -4.81 5.74
N GLU A 325 40.55 -4.17 5.12
CA GLU A 325 40.49 -3.81 3.69
C GLU A 325 40.36 -5.04 2.78
N SER A 326 40.78 -6.22 3.25
CA SER A 326 40.70 -7.47 2.49
C SER A 326 39.36 -8.20 2.62
N TYR A 327 38.51 -7.81 3.57
CA TYR A 327 37.27 -8.53 3.86
C TYR A 327 36.13 -8.14 2.90
N PRO A 328 35.16 -9.03 2.63
CA PRO A 328 33.95 -8.65 1.92
C PRO A 328 33.14 -7.63 2.73
N HIS A 329 32.94 -6.43 2.18
CA HIS A 329 32.10 -5.38 2.77
C HIS A 329 30.67 -5.43 2.20
N TYR A 330 29.71 -5.08 3.03
CA TYR A 330 28.29 -4.98 2.68
C TYR A 330 27.80 -3.56 2.92
N LYS A 331 26.95 -3.07 2.02
CA LYS A 331 26.29 -1.76 2.19
C LYS A 331 25.10 -1.79 3.14
N ALA A 332 24.51 -2.97 3.32
CA ALA A 332 23.31 -3.15 4.11
C ALA A 332 23.14 -4.61 4.52
N ILE A 333 22.44 -4.83 5.64
CA ILE A 333 21.96 -6.13 6.06
C ILE A 333 20.55 -6.00 6.62
N PHE A 334 19.75 -7.06 6.51
CA PHE A 334 18.52 -7.16 7.28
C PHE A 334 18.81 -7.85 8.60
N LEU A 335 18.44 -7.18 9.69
CA LEU A 335 18.41 -7.75 11.04
C LEU A 335 16.95 -7.83 11.47
N GLY A 336 16.40 -9.02 11.42
CA GLY A 336 15.05 -9.22 11.89
C GLY A 336 14.03 -8.57 10.95
N THR A 337 13.27 -7.59 11.41
CA THR A 337 12.30 -6.79 10.63
C THR A 337 12.88 -5.49 10.06
N GLU A 338 14.15 -5.18 10.37
CA GLU A 338 14.76 -3.88 10.07
C GLU A 338 15.92 -4.00 9.07
N LEU A 339 16.02 -3.03 8.15
CA LEU A 339 17.17 -2.88 7.25
C LEU A 339 18.23 -1.93 7.86
N LEU A 340 19.39 -2.48 8.21
CA LEU A 340 20.57 -1.74 8.68
C LEU A 340 21.50 -1.40 7.51
N LYS A 341 22.11 -0.23 7.53
CA LYS A 341 23.05 0.27 6.51
C LYS A 341 24.24 0.96 7.16
N GLU A 342 25.27 1.20 6.37
CA GLU A 342 26.28 2.21 6.71
C GLU A 342 25.60 3.55 7.05
N ASP A 343 26.21 4.30 7.96
CA ASP A 343 25.74 5.55 8.58
C ASP A 343 24.48 5.45 9.45
N ASP A 344 23.93 4.25 9.68
CA ASP A 344 22.82 4.08 10.61
C ASP A 344 23.25 4.17 12.07
N TYR A 345 22.32 4.68 12.87
CA TYR A 345 22.40 4.63 14.31
C TYR A 345 21.62 3.41 14.80
N ILE A 346 22.24 2.59 15.63
CA ILE A 346 21.66 1.38 16.21
C ILE A 346 21.77 1.42 17.73
N ARG A 347 20.87 0.68 18.37
CA ARG A 347 20.85 0.43 19.81
C ARG A 347 21.62 -0.87 20.07
N LEU A 348 22.33 -0.92 21.19
CA LEU A 348 23.05 -2.13 21.60
C LEU A 348 22.22 -2.96 22.58
N THR A 349 22.49 -4.26 22.70
CA THR A 349 21.78 -5.18 23.61
C THR A 349 22.33 -5.19 25.03
N ARG A 350 23.59 -4.79 25.23
CA ARG A 350 24.30 -4.92 26.51
C ARG A 350 24.31 -3.63 27.32
N PRO A 351 23.74 -3.61 28.55
CA PRO A 351 24.21 -2.70 29.58
C PRO A 351 25.65 -3.03 29.95
N SER A 352 26.48 -1.99 29.99
CA SER A 352 27.69 -2.01 30.80
C SER A 352 27.30 -2.53 32.18
N ARG A 353 27.98 -3.56 32.68
CA ARG A 353 27.64 -4.25 33.94
C ARG A 353 27.67 -3.32 35.17
N ASP A 354 28.18 -2.10 35.01
CA ASP A 354 28.43 -1.17 36.12
C ASP A 354 27.46 0.01 36.25
N SER A 355 26.44 0.14 35.40
CA SER A 355 25.54 1.30 35.47
C SER A 355 24.08 0.91 35.70
N SER A 356 23.64 0.94 36.96
CA SER A 356 22.27 0.67 37.38
C SER A 356 21.21 1.65 36.83
N THR A 357 21.61 2.69 36.10
CA THR A 357 20.69 3.75 35.62
C THR A 357 21.03 4.31 34.23
N GLU A 358 22.10 3.86 33.56
CA GLU A 358 22.59 4.56 32.37
C GLU A 358 22.02 3.94 31.08
N ARG A 359 21.40 4.79 30.26
CA ARG A 359 20.85 4.40 28.96
C ARG A 359 22.00 3.98 28.04
N LEU A 360 21.84 2.84 27.37
CA LEU A 360 22.88 2.30 26.48
C LEU A 360 23.33 3.32 25.44
N PRO A 361 24.64 3.36 25.12
CA PRO A 361 25.11 4.20 24.04
C PRO A 361 24.49 3.77 22.71
N ILE A 362 24.40 4.74 21.80
CA ILE A 362 24.00 4.53 20.42
C ILE A 362 25.27 4.29 19.61
N PHE A 363 25.25 3.31 18.72
CA PHE A 363 26.38 3.02 17.84
C PHE A 363 26.03 3.48 16.42
N LYS A 364 26.88 4.28 15.79
CA LYS A 364 26.77 4.66 14.37
C LYS A 364 27.63 3.72 13.54
N ILE A 365 27.00 2.99 12.63
CA ILE A 365 27.68 2.07 11.72
C ILE A 365 28.48 2.87 10.71
N ASN A 366 29.78 2.63 10.60
CA ASN A 366 30.61 3.16 9.53
C ASN A 366 30.83 2.08 8.44
N THR A 367 31.10 0.84 8.84
CA THR A 367 31.27 -0.29 7.90
C THR A 367 30.56 -1.55 8.37
N ILE A 368 30.18 -2.41 7.43
CA ILE A 368 29.63 -3.75 7.69
C ILE A 368 30.45 -4.74 6.87
N PHE A 369 31.01 -5.77 7.49
CA PHE A 369 31.93 -6.69 6.79
C PHE A 369 31.81 -8.13 7.29
N LEU A 370 32.25 -9.07 6.44
CA LEU A 370 32.41 -10.48 6.79
C LEU A 370 33.85 -10.74 7.21
N ASN A 371 34.09 -10.99 8.49
CA ASN A 371 35.45 -11.24 8.97
C ASN A 371 36.00 -12.61 8.51
N SER A 372 37.26 -12.89 8.85
CA SER A 372 37.94 -14.16 8.54
C SER A 372 37.24 -15.40 9.11
N GLN A 373 36.46 -15.26 10.18
CA GLN A 373 35.66 -16.32 10.79
C GLN A 373 34.28 -16.50 10.13
N LYS A 374 34.03 -15.83 9.01
CA LYS A 374 32.73 -15.79 8.32
C LYS A 374 31.60 -15.25 9.20
N LYS A 375 31.91 -14.42 10.19
CA LYS A 375 30.93 -13.70 11.03
C LYS A 375 30.75 -12.28 10.50
N ILE A 376 29.52 -11.80 10.53
CA ILE A 376 29.20 -10.40 10.18
C ILE A 376 29.54 -9.53 11.38
N GLN A 377 30.34 -8.50 11.14
CA GLN A 377 30.73 -7.50 12.12
C GLN A 377 30.47 -6.10 11.57
N MET A 378 30.44 -5.12 12.48
CA MET A 378 30.29 -3.71 12.13
C MET A 378 31.36 -2.90 12.84
N SER A 379 31.98 -1.95 12.14
CA SER A 379 32.83 -0.92 12.77
C SER A 379 32.09 0.41 12.82
N GLY A 380 32.41 1.25 13.82
CA GLY A 380 31.69 2.50 13.99
C GLY A 380 32.00 3.31 15.24
N ASP A 381 31.13 4.29 15.48
CA ASP A 381 31.27 5.30 16.51
C ASP A 381 30.22 5.13 17.61
N LEU A 382 30.64 5.20 18.88
CA LEU A 382 29.77 5.18 20.05
C LEU A 382 29.37 6.60 20.47
N PHE A 383 28.11 6.76 20.85
CA PHE A 383 27.51 8.01 21.32
C PHE A 383 26.74 7.75 22.61
N PRO A 384 27.22 8.19 23.79
CA PRO A 384 26.42 8.17 25.02
C PRO A 384 25.09 8.90 24.86
N ARG A 385 24.06 8.36 25.53
CA ARG A 385 22.76 9.03 25.65
C ARG A 385 22.76 9.92 26.88
N SER A 386 23.18 11.17 26.73
CA SER A 386 23.04 12.15 27.80
C SER A 386 21.56 12.48 28.02
N PRO A 387 21.09 12.64 29.27
CA PRO A 387 19.77 13.22 29.54
C PRO A 387 19.62 14.58 28.83
N PRO A 388 18.40 14.99 28.44
CA PRO A 388 18.19 16.32 27.88
C PRO A 388 18.72 17.37 28.88
N SER A 389 19.62 18.23 28.41
CA SER A 389 20.39 19.18 29.24
C SER A 389 19.55 20.31 29.82
N SER A 390 18.31 20.51 29.35
CA SER A 390 17.38 21.50 29.87
C SER A 390 15.93 21.04 29.69
N LYS A 391 15.01 21.53 30.53
CA LYS A 391 13.55 21.25 30.42
C LYS A 391 12.91 21.83 29.15
N ASN A 392 13.62 22.71 28.42
CA ASN A 392 13.05 23.50 27.32
C ASN A 392 13.54 23.04 25.93
N ASP A 393 14.63 22.29 25.84
CA ASP A 393 15.13 21.73 24.58
C ASP A 393 14.41 20.41 24.31
N GLY A 394 13.20 20.48 23.77
CA GLY A 394 12.29 19.34 23.62
C GLY A 394 12.99 18.04 23.18
N GLU A 395 12.94 17.00 24.02
CA GLU A 395 13.45 15.61 23.92
C GLU A 395 14.55 15.28 22.89
N CYS A 396 15.45 16.20 22.54
CA CYS A 396 16.47 15.98 21.54
C CYS A 396 17.77 15.62 22.23
N PHE A 397 18.07 14.32 22.28
CA PHE A 397 19.33 13.82 22.82
C PHE A 397 20.51 14.40 22.04
N MET A 398 21.40 15.08 22.75
CA MET A 398 22.69 15.48 22.22
C MET A 398 23.57 14.22 22.16
N LEU A 399 24.00 13.84 20.95
CA LEU A 399 24.89 12.71 20.75
C LEU A 399 26.32 13.23 20.62
N LYS A 400 27.12 13.07 21.67
CA LYS A 400 28.54 13.38 21.63
C LYS A 400 29.31 12.12 21.29
N LYS A 401 30.19 12.16 20.27
CA LYS A 401 31.04 11.03 19.91
C LYS A 401 31.98 10.69 21.07
N LEU A 402 32.04 9.42 21.47
CA LEU A 402 32.87 8.92 22.58
C LEU A 402 34.25 8.48 22.09
N ASN A 403 34.35 8.02 20.85
CA ASN A 403 35.60 7.51 20.30
C ASN A 403 36.69 8.58 20.30
N LYS A 404 37.93 8.16 20.55
CA LYS A 404 39.11 8.97 20.26
C LYS A 404 39.26 9.16 18.75
N ASP A 405 39.89 10.24 18.34
CA ASP A 405 40.16 10.51 16.92
C ASP A 405 40.90 9.32 16.28
N LYS A 406 40.41 8.87 15.11
CA LYS A 406 40.91 7.73 14.32
C LYS A 406 40.65 6.34 14.92
N PHE A 407 39.88 6.22 16.00
CA PHE A 407 39.49 4.92 16.56
C PHE A 407 38.02 4.62 16.27
N GLU A 408 37.74 3.38 15.87
CA GLU A 408 36.40 2.83 15.70
C GLU A 408 36.25 1.60 16.58
N TYR A 409 35.04 1.40 17.11
CA TYR A 409 34.68 0.18 17.82
C TYR A 409 34.16 -0.84 16.82
N THR A 410 34.50 -2.11 17.04
CA THR A 410 33.92 -3.24 16.29
C THR A 410 32.95 -4.00 17.17
N ILE A 411 31.77 -4.31 16.64
CA ILE A 411 30.72 -5.07 17.33
C ILE A 411 30.23 -6.24 16.49
N ASP A 412 29.72 -7.27 17.17
CA ASP A 412 29.06 -8.42 16.54
C ASP A 412 27.54 -8.20 16.39
N LEU A 413 26.90 -8.96 15.50
CA LEU A 413 25.43 -8.91 15.34
C LEU A 413 24.65 -9.19 16.63
N SER A 414 25.18 -10.02 17.53
CA SER A 414 24.54 -10.34 18.83
C SER A 414 24.49 -9.14 19.78
N GLU A 415 25.30 -8.12 19.53
CA GLU A 415 25.37 -6.90 20.33
C GLU A 415 24.36 -5.84 19.86
N ILE A 416 23.63 -6.10 18.77
CA ILE A 416 22.69 -5.15 18.15
C ILE A 416 21.26 -5.43 18.62
N ALA A 417 20.63 -4.45 19.27
CA ALA A 417 19.24 -4.53 19.70
C ALA A 417 18.24 -4.16 18.60
N GLY A 418 18.69 -3.35 17.62
CA GLY A 418 17.89 -2.85 16.50
C GLY A 418 18.25 -1.39 16.18
N ARG A 419 17.55 -0.78 15.24
CA ARG A 419 17.75 0.62 14.85
C ARG A 419 17.42 1.57 15.99
N TYR A 420 18.11 2.70 15.99
CA TYR A 420 17.73 3.86 16.77
C TYR A 420 16.80 4.75 15.96
N TYR A 421 15.68 5.13 16.58
CA TYR A 421 14.72 6.05 16.00
C TYR A 421 14.60 7.26 16.91
N LYS A 422 14.98 8.45 16.46
CA LYS A 422 14.85 9.68 17.27
C LYS A 422 13.39 10.04 17.59
N LEU A 423 12.41 9.57 16.80
CA LEU A 423 10.98 9.69 17.13
C LEU A 423 10.50 8.66 18.17
N HIS A 424 11.28 7.60 18.40
CA HIS A 424 11.00 6.56 19.39
C HIS A 424 12.28 6.24 20.20
N PRO A 425 12.84 7.22 20.93
CA PRO A 425 14.14 7.07 21.57
C PRO A 425 14.13 6.04 22.71
N ASN A 426 12.94 5.77 23.26
CA ASN A 426 12.70 4.91 24.41
C ASN A 426 12.44 3.43 24.05
N ILE A 427 12.69 3.01 22.80
CA ILE A 427 12.60 1.60 22.44
C ILE A 427 13.64 0.80 23.24
N ASN A 428 13.16 -0.11 24.07
CA ASN A 428 13.98 -1.01 24.90
C ASN A 428 13.84 -2.48 24.47
N GLN A 429 13.05 -2.75 23.42
CA GLN A 429 12.90 -4.10 22.89
C GLN A 429 14.10 -4.46 22.02
N ASN A 430 14.46 -5.74 22.02
CA ASN A 430 15.56 -6.28 21.24
C ASN A 430 15.00 -7.32 20.27
N MET A 431 15.67 -7.49 19.12
CA MET A 431 15.29 -8.52 18.15
C MET A 431 16.32 -9.65 18.16
N SER A 432 15.94 -10.82 18.66
CA SER A 432 16.76 -12.01 18.52
C SER A 432 16.61 -12.55 17.10
N CYS A 433 17.74 -12.71 16.41
CA CYS A 433 17.78 -13.30 15.08
C CYS A 433 18.73 -14.49 15.14
N THR A 434 18.20 -15.69 14.98
CA THR A 434 18.96 -16.94 15.12
C THR A 434 19.29 -17.59 13.78
N ILE A 435 18.53 -17.27 12.73
CA ILE A 435 18.63 -17.96 11.44
C ILE A 435 19.12 -17.00 10.36
N PRO A 436 20.32 -17.21 9.80
CA PRO A 436 20.74 -16.52 8.60
C PRO A 436 19.99 -17.09 7.38
N VAL A 437 19.44 -16.21 6.56
CA VAL A 437 18.74 -16.55 5.31
C VAL A 437 19.26 -15.67 4.17
N SER A 438 19.06 -16.06 2.91
CA SER A 438 19.36 -15.15 1.80
C SER A 438 18.26 -14.08 1.64
N TYR A 439 18.56 -13.02 0.88
CA TYR A 439 17.54 -12.04 0.47
C TYR A 439 16.39 -12.66 -0.31
N ILE A 440 16.71 -13.59 -1.21
CA ILE A 440 15.71 -14.26 -2.03
C ILE A 440 14.80 -15.11 -1.14
N ASP A 441 15.37 -15.89 -0.23
CA ASP A 441 14.60 -16.74 0.68
C ASP A 441 13.72 -15.92 1.61
N ARG A 442 14.24 -14.84 2.19
CA ARG A 442 13.44 -13.91 3.00
C ARG A 442 12.24 -13.39 2.22
N MET A 443 12.46 -12.93 0.98
CA MET A 443 11.37 -12.42 0.15
C MET A 443 10.39 -13.53 -0.23
N SER A 444 10.87 -14.75 -0.44
CA SER A 444 10.04 -15.93 -0.67
C SER A 444 9.12 -16.18 0.53
N ILE A 445 9.68 -16.29 1.73
CA ILE A 445 8.93 -16.47 3.00
C ILE A 445 7.84 -15.41 3.12
N ILE A 446 8.18 -14.13 2.98
CA ILE A 446 7.21 -13.03 3.09
C ILE A 446 6.11 -13.15 2.01
N SER A 447 6.48 -13.53 0.79
CA SER A 447 5.52 -13.64 -0.32
C SER A 447 4.61 -14.87 -0.22
N GLU A 448 5.14 -16.01 0.24
CA GLU A 448 4.46 -17.28 0.32
C GLU A 448 3.44 -17.28 1.47
N THR A 449 3.82 -16.77 2.64
CA THR A 449 2.89 -16.52 3.74
C THR A 449 1.71 -15.64 3.31
N THR A 450 1.99 -14.62 2.47
CA THR A 450 0.92 -13.76 1.95
C THR A 450 -0.01 -14.52 0.99
N LYS A 451 0.53 -15.44 0.17
CA LYS A 451 -0.25 -16.23 -0.79
C LYS A 451 -1.10 -17.31 -0.13
N LEU A 452 -0.53 -18.07 0.82
CA LEU A 452 -1.23 -19.15 1.51
C LEU A 452 -2.49 -18.64 2.21
N TYR A 453 -2.36 -17.53 2.94
CA TYR A 453 -3.50 -16.93 3.65
C TYR A 453 -4.60 -16.44 2.70
N ILE A 454 -4.23 -15.84 1.56
CA ILE A 454 -5.21 -15.40 0.55
C ILE A 454 -5.95 -16.62 -0.02
N HIS A 455 -5.25 -17.71 -0.31
CA HIS A 455 -5.83 -18.92 -0.88
C HIS A 455 -6.79 -19.63 0.10
N GLU A 456 -6.45 -19.72 1.38
CA GLU A 456 -7.33 -20.27 2.41
C GLU A 456 -8.59 -19.44 2.61
N ALA A 457 -8.47 -18.11 2.65
CA ALA A 457 -9.63 -17.20 2.76
C ALA A 457 -10.57 -17.30 1.54
N THR A 458 -10.02 -17.57 0.34
CA THR A 458 -10.85 -17.80 -0.85
C THR A 458 -11.54 -19.17 -0.85
N ASN A 459 -10.86 -20.23 -0.36
CA ASN A 459 -11.42 -21.59 -0.39
C ASN A 459 -12.46 -21.85 0.69
N THR A 460 -12.31 -21.28 1.90
CA THR A 460 -13.34 -21.36 2.95
C THR A 460 -14.63 -20.65 2.55
N ASN A 461 -14.54 -19.57 1.77
CA ASN A 461 -15.72 -18.92 1.19
C ASN A 461 -16.42 -19.79 0.13
N ILE A 462 -15.68 -20.57 -0.65
CA ILE A 462 -16.25 -21.47 -1.68
C ILE A 462 -16.93 -22.69 -1.03
N GLN A 463 -16.34 -23.29 0.01
CA GLN A 463 -16.94 -24.46 0.68
C GLN A 463 -18.20 -24.10 1.48
N ASN A 464 -18.29 -22.90 2.07
CA ASN A 464 -19.51 -22.44 2.75
C ASN A 464 -20.68 -22.16 1.81
N ILE A 465 -20.42 -21.90 0.51
CA ILE A 465 -21.48 -21.73 -0.50
C ILE A 465 -22.02 -23.08 -1.00
N GLN A 466 -21.23 -24.16 -0.94
CA GLN A 466 -21.64 -25.48 -1.41
C GLN A 466 -22.48 -26.29 -0.41
N ASN A 467 -22.67 -25.81 0.83
CA ASN A 467 -23.45 -26.50 1.86
C ASN A 467 -24.90 -26.01 2.00
N ILE A 468 -25.41 -25.17 1.09
CA ILE A 468 -26.85 -24.84 1.04
C ILE A 468 -27.58 -25.98 0.31
N GLN A 469 -28.03 -26.98 1.07
CA GLN A 469 -28.89 -28.05 0.57
C GLN A 469 -30.22 -27.47 0.06
N THR A 470 -30.45 -27.63 -1.24
CA THR A 470 -31.77 -27.39 -1.84
C THR A 470 -32.74 -28.52 -1.46
N PRO A 471 -34.03 -28.22 -1.18
CA PRO A 471 -34.99 -29.25 -0.83
C PRO A 471 -35.27 -30.15 -2.04
N ARG A 472 -34.95 -31.45 -1.88
CA ARG A 472 -35.23 -32.53 -2.83
C ARG A 472 -36.73 -32.61 -3.15
N LYS A 473 -37.10 -32.36 -4.41
CA LYS A 473 -38.37 -32.83 -4.98
C LYS A 473 -38.28 -34.34 -5.24
N GLN A 474 -39.14 -35.09 -4.59
CA GLN A 474 -39.38 -36.50 -4.87
C GLN A 474 -40.08 -36.66 -6.22
N MET A 475 -39.58 -37.55 -7.08
CA MET A 475 -40.37 -38.17 -8.15
C MET A 475 -39.99 -39.65 -8.31
N ALA A 476 -40.98 -40.41 -8.78
CA ALA A 476 -41.20 -41.83 -8.53
C ALA A 476 -40.31 -42.82 -9.32
N LYS A 477 -40.28 -44.04 -8.80
CA LYS A 477 -39.60 -45.25 -9.29
C LYS A 477 -40.30 -45.90 -10.49
N ARG A 478 -39.51 -46.51 -11.39
CA ARG A 478 -39.67 -47.76 -12.20
C ARG A 478 -38.62 -47.67 -13.34
N SER A 479 -37.84 -48.64 -13.81
CA SER A 479 -37.68 -50.10 -13.68
C SER A 479 -36.32 -50.51 -14.33
N ARG A 480 -35.77 -51.70 -14.05
CA ARG A 480 -34.58 -52.36 -14.68
C ARG A 480 -35.03 -53.65 -15.43
N PRO A 481 -34.16 -54.49 -16.06
CA PRO A 481 -33.10 -54.31 -17.08
C PRO A 481 -33.13 -55.39 -18.22
N LEU A 482 -32.23 -55.33 -19.23
CA LEU A 482 -31.26 -56.38 -19.69
C LEU A 482 -30.59 -56.03 -21.07
N PRO A 483 -29.40 -56.61 -21.41
CA PRO A 483 -28.45 -56.21 -22.48
C PRO A 483 -28.46 -57.18 -23.69
N PRO A 484 -27.37 -57.32 -24.50
CA PRO A 484 -26.62 -56.39 -25.37
C PRO A 484 -26.82 -56.78 -26.86
N LEU A 485 -26.08 -56.21 -27.83
CA LEU A 485 -25.59 -56.97 -29.01
C LEU A 485 -24.50 -56.24 -29.81
N ARG A 486 -23.56 -57.06 -30.28
CA ARG A 486 -22.30 -56.78 -31.02
C ARG A 486 -22.52 -56.28 -32.45
N THR A 487 -21.44 -55.75 -33.03
CA THR A 487 -20.82 -55.99 -34.37
C THR A 487 -20.36 -54.65 -34.99
N LYS A 488 -19.27 -54.50 -35.76
CA LYS A 488 -18.19 -55.37 -36.25
C LYS A 488 -16.99 -54.48 -36.67
N LYS A 489 -15.82 -55.13 -36.73
CA LYS A 489 -14.50 -54.69 -37.21
C LYS A 489 -14.46 -54.12 -38.64
N HIS A 490 -13.48 -53.26 -38.89
CA HIS A 490 -12.46 -53.28 -39.98
C HIS A 490 -11.44 -52.18 -39.60
N LYS A 491 -10.21 -52.40 -39.13
CA LYS A 491 -8.98 -53.01 -39.71
C LYS A 491 -8.69 -52.57 -41.15
N ILE A 492 -7.72 -51.68 -41.32
CA ILE A 492 -6.59 -51.80 -42.25
C ILE A 492 -5.37 -51.13 -41.59
N ASP A 493 -4.26 -51.84 -41.70
CA ASP A 493 -2.96 -51.66 -41.09
C ASP A 493 -2.01 -50.80 -41.96
N HIS A 494 -0.83 -50.56 -41.38
CA HIS A 494 0.49 -50.30 -42.00
C HIS A 494 0.82 -48.86 -42.44
N LEU A 495 2.03 -48.33 -42.26
CA LEU A 495 3.23 -48.64 -41.47
C LEU A 495 4.29 -47.59 -41.88
N THR A 496 5.20 -47.25 -40.97
CA THR A 496 6.58 -46.72 -41.23
C THR A 496 6.70 -45.36 -41.93
N LYS A 497 7.70 -44.51 -41.68
CA LYS A 497 9.04 -44.71 -41.11
C LYS A 497 9.60 -43.35 -40.66
N GLU A 498 10.52 -43.44 -39.73
CA GLU A 498 11.46 -42.41 -39.25
C GLU A 498 12.14 -41.64 -40.39
N THR A 499 12.47 -40.36 -40.19
CA THR A 499 13.88 -39.91 -40.08
C THR A 499 13.98 -38.44 -39.68
N SER A 500 14.91 -38.22 -38.77
CA SER A 500 15.59 -36.98 -38.40
C SER A 500 16.28 -36.29 -39.58
N ILE A 501 16.53 -34.98 -39.46
CA ILE A 501 17.77 -34.28 -39.87
C ILE A 501 17.72 -32.83 -39.37
N ASP A 502 18.81 -32.41 -38.74
CA ASP A 502 19.20 -31.04 -38.38
C ASP A 502 19.29 -30.11 -39.61
N ILE A 503 19.22 -28.79 -39.41
CA ILE A 503 20.25 -27.84 -39.89
C ILE A 503 19.95 -26.41 -39.37
N SER A 504 21.07 -25.78 -39.07
CA SER A 504 21.42 -24.50 -38.48
C SER A 504 21.07 -23.20 -39.24
N THR A 505 21.20 -22.10 -38.46
CA THR A 505 21.60 -20.70 -38.85
C THR A 505 20.57 -19.85 -39.63
N SER A 506 20.37 -18.55 -39.42
CA SER A 506 21.22 -17.49 -38.86
C SER A 506 20.43 -16.19 -38.61
N GLN A 507 20.92 -15.45 -37.61
CA GLN A 507 20.96 -13.98 -37.37
C GLN A 507 20.14 -13.00 -38.23
N SER A 508 19.44 -12.07 -37.57
CA SER A 508 19.61 -10.63 -37.85
C SER A 508 19.34 -9.79 -36.59
N SER A 509 20.16 -8.75 -36.46
CA SER A 509 20.35 -7.88 -35.31
C SER A 509 19.71 -6.52 -35.56
N GLN A 510 19.05 -5.93 -34.56
CA GLN A 510 18.83 -4.48 -34.50
C GLN A 510 19.05 -3.96 -33.08
N SER A 511 20.05 -3.07 -32.98
CA SER A 511 20.48 -2.38 -31.78
C SER A 511 19.58 -1.19 -31.46
N SER A 512 19.21 -1.00 -30.20
CA SER A 512 18.80 0.31 -29.69
C SER A 512 19.52 0.60 -28.37
N LYS A 513 20.28 1.71 -28.38
CA LYS A 513 21.07 2.22 -27.25
C LYS A 513 20.11 2.77 -26.20
N SER A 514 20.19 2.25 -24.97
CA SER A 514 19.56 2.87 -23.80
C SER A 514 20.61 3.26 -22.76
N THR A 515 20.44 4.46 -22.23
CA THR A 515 21.27 5.15 -21.24
C THR A 515 21.29 4.40 -19.89
N ASN A 516 22.49 4.02 -19.47
CA ASN A 516 22.76 3.34 -18.19
C ASN A 516 22.53 4.26 -16.98
N ILE A 517 21.49 3.97 -16.19
CA ILE A 517 21.40 4.37 -14.78
C ILE A 517 21.95 3.21 -13.96
N LYS A 518 23.03 3.45 -13.19
CA LYS A 518 23.66 2.45 -12.32
C LYS A 518 22.65 1.91 -11.30
N LYS A 519 22.11 0.71 -11.55
CA LYS A 519 21.39 -0.09 -10.55
C LYS A 519 22.39 -0.66 -9.55
N VAL A 520 22.07 -0.54 -8.26
CA VAL A 520 22.82 -1.16 -7.17
C VAL A 520 22.56 -2.67 -7.21
N ASP A 521 23.62 -3.45 -7.36
CA ASP A 521 23.57 -4.92 -7.35
C ASP A 521 23.42 -5.43 -5.91
N MET A 522 22.26 -6.02 -5.59
CA MET A 522 21.91 -6.53 -4.27
C MET A 522 22.16 -8.05 -4.12
N THR A 523 22.74 -8.72 -5.12
CA THR A 523 22.86 -10.19 -5.17
C THR A 523 23.81 -10.80 -4.12
N ARG A 524 24.50 -9.99 -3.30
CA ARG A 524 25.46 -10.44 -2.28
C ARG A 524 25.04 -10.20 -0.83
N ALA A 525 23.81 -9.76 -0.54
CA ALA A 525 23.39 -9.50 0.83
C ALA A 525 23.10 -10.81 1.62
N LYS A 526 23.83 -11.05 2.71
CA LYS A 526 23.47 -12.04 3.74
C LYS A 526 22.48 -11.40 4.73
N ILE A 527 21.45 -12.14 5.14
CA ILE A 527 20.39 -11.66 6.02
C ILE A 527 20.28 -12.55 7.25
N VAL A 528 19.84 -11.99 8.38
CA VAL A 528 19.42 -12.76 9.56
C VAL A 528 17.96 -12.44 9.88
N SER A 529 17.09 -13.45 9.88
CA SER A 529 15.64 -13.30 10.05
C SER A 529 15.20 -13.70 11.47
N PRO A 530 14.14 -13.09 12.04
CA PRO A 530 13.58 -13.53 13.31
C PRO A 530 12.59 -14.69 13.07
N ARG A 531 12.32 -15.47 14.12
CA ARG A 531 11.18 -16.39 14.15
C ARG A 531 9.91 -15.56 14.39
N ILE A 532 8.91 -15.66 13.51
CA ILE A 532 7.64 -14.92 13.64
C ILE A 532 6.65 -15.83 14.40
N PRO A 533 6.25 -15.49 15.64
CA PRO A 533 5.54 -16.43 16.52
C PRO A 533 4.17 -16.90 16.03
N PHE A 534 3.54 -16.18 15.09
CA PHE A 534 2.16 -16.44 14.64
C PHE A 534 2.06 -17.32 13.38
N LEU A 535 3.17 -17.90 12.90
CA LEU A 535 3.24 -18.56 11.59
C LEU A 535 3.66 -20.04 11.62
N ASP A 536 4.03 -20.59 12.78
CA ASP A 536 4.38 -22.01 12.94
C ASP A 536 3.42 -22.68 13.93
N GLU A 537 2.23 -23.06 13.46
CA GLU A 537 1.45 -24.15 14.06
C GLU A 537 1.28 -25.24 13.00
N SER A 538 2.23 -26.17 12.95
CA SER A 538 2.02 -27.47 12.32
C SER A 538 2.88 -28.52 13.01
N ASP A 539 2.16 -29.46 13.64
CA ASP A 539 2.52 -30.85 13.94
C ASP A 539 3.62 -31.13 14.96
N ASP A 540 3.24 -31.11 16.25
CA ASP A 540 3.73 -32.10 17.22
C ASP A 540 2.68 -33.21 17.36
N ASN A 541 2.71 -34.18 16.44
CA ASN A 541 2.23 -35.54 16.73
C ASN A 541 3.46 -36.37 17.10
N SER A 542 3.62 -36.63 18.39
CA SER A 542 4.50 -37.68 18.89
C SER A 542 3.79 -38.42 20.01
N ASP A 543 3.42 -39.66 19.67
CA ASP A 543 3.04 -40.85 20.47
C ASP A 543 2.01 -40.74 21.61
#